data_AF-A0A3R8T9Q2-F1
#
_entry.id   AF-A0A3R8T9Q2-F1
#
_cell.length_a   1.000
_cell.length_b   1.000
_cell.length_c   1.000
_cell.angle_alpha   90.00
_cell.angle_beta   90.00
_cell.angle_gamma   90.00
#
_symmetry.space_group_name_H-M   'P 1'
#
loop_
_entity.id
_entity.type
_entity.pdbx_description
1 polymer ?
#
loop_
_entity_poly.entity_id
_entity_poly.type
_entity_poly.pdbx_seq_one_letter_code
_entity_poly.pdbx_strand_id
1 'polypeptide(L)'
;MKKFLVLAIIVVALFTVDHPLIKEPRERLLGQGVNTLSESSKIQRSTAARIARANVAKAITMTEDEKAYINEALASDEKVRLFHLKYCKENDYNLYFYGSDLITICEIASQAIQEAEGL
;
A
#
# COMPACT_ATOMS: atom_id res chain seq x y z
N MET A 1 -15.12 -10.16 -38.58
CA MET A 1 -15.73 -10.13 -37.23
C MET A 1 -15.51 -11.41 -36.39
N LYS A 2 -15.05 -12.56 -36.93
CA LYS A 2 -14.80 -13.78 -36.11
C LYS A 2 -13.44 -13.81 -35.39
N LYS A 3 -12.43 -13.13 -35.96
CA LYS A 3 -11.03 -13.12 -35.45
C LYS A 3 -10.86 -12.31 -34.16
N PHE A 4 -11.63 -11.22 -34.00
CA PHE A 4 -11.62 -10.39 -32.81
C PHE A 4 -12.31 -11.05 -31.62
N LEU A 5 -13.34 -11.87 -31.88
CA LEU A 5 -14.06 -12.61 -30.85
C LEU A 5 -13.16 -13.71 -30.25
N VAL A 6 -12.37 -14.38 -31.09
CA VAL A 6 -11.36 -15.35 -30.62
C VAL A 6 -10.26 -14.67 -29.81
N LEU A 7 -9.79 -13.49 -30.23
CA LEU A 7 -8.78 -12.73 -29.49
C LEU A 7 -9.32 -12.30 -28.11
N ALA A 8 -10.56 -11.81 -28.05
CA ALA A 8 -11.21 -11.41 -26.80
C ALA A 8 -11.39 -12.59 -25.84
N ILE A 9 -11.76 -13.77 -26.36
CA ILE A 9 -11.89 -15.00 -25.56
C ILE A 9 -10.52 -15.45 -25.02
N ILE A 10 -9.44 -15.33 -25.81
CA ILE A 10 -8.08 -15.66 -25.34
C ILE A 10 -7.63 -14.70 -24.23
N VAL A 11 -7.90 -13.40 -24.37
CA VAL A 11 -7.54 -12.41 -23.36
C VAL A 11 -8.32 -12.67 -22.07
N VAL A 12 -9.64 -12.88 -22.15
CA VAL A 12 -10.45 -13.20 -20.96
C VAL A 12 -9.98 -14.50 -20.32
N ALA A 13 -9.68 -15.54 -21.10
CA ALA A 13 -9.15 -16.80 -20.59
C ALA A 13 -7.82 -16.61 -19.83
N LEU A 14 -6.91 -15.78 -20.35
CA LEU A 14 -5.63 -15.46 -19.70
C LEU A 14 -5.80 -14.71 -18.36
N PHE A 15 -6.89 -13.94 -18.20
CA PHE A 15 -7.19 -13.25 -16.94
C PHE A 15 -8.02 -14.09 -15.94
N THR A 16 -8.72 -15.14 -16.40
CA THR A 16 -9.51 -16.03 -15.53
C THR A 16 -8.72 -17.21 -14.95
N VAL A 17 -7.56 -17.53 -15.52
CA VAL A 17 -6.67 -18.53 -14.91
C VAL A 17 -5.87 -17.83 -13.81
N ASP A 18 -6.34 -17.96 -12.57
CA ASP A 18 -5.60 -17.67 -11.34
C ASP A 18 -4.33 -18.56 -11.29
N HIS A 19 -3.31 -18.21 -12.06
CA HIS A 19 -2.02 -18.89 -12.03
C HIS A 19 -1.08 -18.07 -11.13
N PRO A 20 -0.60 -18.63 -10.00
CA PRO A 20 0.24 -17.93 -9.01
C PRO A 20 1.59 -17.41 -9.56
N LEU A 21 1.92 -17.71 -10.82
CA LEU A 21 3.14 -17.30 -11.52
C LEU A 21 3.19 -15.81 -11.94
N ILE A 22 2.12 -15.03 -11.74
CA ILE A 22 2.10 -13.58 -12.03
C ILE A 22 2.39 -12.74 -10.75
N LYS A 23 2.63 -13.37 -9.60
CA LYS A 23 3.01 -12.63 -8.38
C LYS A 23 4.51 -12.26 -8.38
N GLU A 24 5.39 -13.17 -8.78
CA GLU A 24 6.85 -12.95 -8.75
C GLU A 24 7.43 -11.95 -9.78
N PRO A 25 6.97 -11.85 -11.04
CA PRO A 25 7.58 -10.91 -11.99
C PRO A 25 7.21 -9.45 -11.69
N ARG A 26 6.10 -9.19 -10.97
CA ARG A 26 5.73 -7.85 -10.52
C ARG A 26 6.71 -7.36 -9.44
N GLU A 27 7.07 -8.21 -8.48
CA GLU A 27 8.02 -7.86 -7.40
C GLU A 27 9.44 -7.64 -7.92
N ARG A 28 9.89 -8.41 -8.93
CA ARG A 28 11.21 -8.24 -9.54
C ARG A 28 11.35 -6.95 -10.36
N LEU A 29 10.29 -6.51 -11.05
CA LEU A 29 10.30 -5.24 -11.78
C LEU A 29 10.30 -4.03 -10.84
N LEU A 30 9.63 -4.12 -9.68
CA LEU A 30 9.64 -3.07 -8.66
C LEU A 30 10.97 -3.01 -7.90
N GLY A 31 11.66 -4.14 -7.72
CA GLY A 31 12.93 -4.23 -6.98
C GLY A 31 14.18 -3.78 -7.73
N GLN A 32 14.19 -3.80 -9.07
CA GLN A 32 15.41 -3.50 -9.85
C GLN A 32 15.52 -2.04 -10.33
N GLY A 33 14.43 -1.27 -10.36
CA GLY A 33 14.46 0.15 -10.76
C GLY A 33 14.92 1.14 -9.67
N VAL A 34 15.05 0.69 -8.41
CA VAL A 34 15.19 1.59 -7.24
C VAL A 34 16.60 1.65 -6.63
N ASN A 35 17.54 0.83 -7.11
CA ASN A 35 18.85 0.67 -6.47
C ASN A 35 19.95 1.63 -6.97
N THR A 36 19.69 2.45 -7.99
CA THR A 36 20.68 3.37 -8.58
C THR A 36 20.45 4.86 -8.27
N LEU A 37 19.46 5.21 -7.43
CA LEU A 37 19.22 6.59 -6.96
C LEU A 37 19.35 6.62 -5.43
N SER A 38 20.57 6.39 -4.96
CA SER A 38 20.91 6.22 -3.56
C SER A 38 21.52 7.49 -3.00
N GLU A 39 20.74 8.20 -2.19
CA GLU A 39 21.07 8.73 -0.85
C GLU A 39 20.18 9.93 -0.50
N SER A 40 20.05 10.91 -1.38
CA SER A 40 19.14 12.05 -1.16
C SER A 40 17.65 11.66 -1.26
N SER A 41 17.31 10.74 -2.19
CA SER A 41 15.94 10.26 -2.37
C SER A 41 15.44 9.35 -1.24
N LYS A 42 16.31 8.73 -0.43
CA LYS A 42 15.87 7.85 0.68
C LYS A 42 15.19 8.63 1.80
N ILE A 43 15.65 9.85 2.08
CA ILE A 43 15.07 10.71 3.12
C ILE A 43 13.66 11.15 2.71
N GLN A 44 13.44 11.42 1.42
CA GLN A 44 12.15 11.84 0.91
C GLN A 44 11.16 10.67 0.70
N ARG A 45 11.66 9.44 0.45
CA ARG A 45 10.86 8.23 0.17
C ARG A 45 10.19 7.59 1.41
N SER A 46 10.46 8.11 2.61
CA SER A 46 9.85 7.64 3.86
C SER A 46 9.24 8.76 4.71
N THR A 47 8.95 9.92 4.11
CA THR A 47 8.41 11.06 4.86
C THR A 47 7.00 10.75 5.37
N ALA A 48 6.11 10.26 4.50
CA ALA A 48 4.75 9.88 4.89
C ALA A 48 4.77 8.73 5.91
N ALA A 49 5.63 7.72 5.71
CA ALA A 49 5.79 6.59 6.64
C ALA A 49 6.25 7.01 8.03
N ARG A 50 7.16 7.99 8.11
CA ARG A 50 7.63 8.52 9.39
C ARG A 50 6.53 9.32 10.09
N ILE A 51 5.84 10.20 9.37
CA ILE A 51 4.76 11.03 9.90
C ILE A 51 3.60 10.15 10.38
N ALA A 52 3.14 9.24 9.52
CA ALA A 52 2.01 8.36 9.80
C ALA A 52 2.27 7.50 11.05
N ARG A 53 3.41 6.79 11.13
CA ARG A 53 3.71 5.96 12.30
C ARG A 53 3.83 6.77 13.58
N ALA A 54 4.47 7.94 13.53
CA ALA A 54 4.62 8.80 14.70
C ALA A 54 3.27 9.32 15.21
N ASN A 55 2.34 9.64 14.31
CA ASN A 55 1.03 10.17 14.67
C ASN A 55 0.07 9.05 15.10
N VAL A 56 0.07 7.90 14.42
CA VAL A 56 -0.76 6.75 14.82
C VAL A 56 -0.37 6.27 16.23
N ALA A 57 0.93 6.16 16.54
CA ALA A 57 1.40 5.75 17.85
C ALA A 57 1.00 6.71 18.99
N LYS A 58 0.67 7.96 18.69
CA LYS A 58 0.16 8.95 19.66
C LYS A 58 -1.35 8.96 19.75
N ALA A 59 -2.04 8.64 18.65
CA ALA A 59 -3.48 8.79 18.54
C ALA A 59 -4.26 7.61 19.11
N ILE A 60 -3.71 6.40 19.04
CA ILE A 60 -4.39 5.18 19.47
C ILE A 60 -3.50 4.33 20.38
N THR A 61 -4.13 3.64 21.33
CA THR A 61 -3.46 2.64 22.17
C THR A 61 -3.51 1.31 21.45
N MET A 62 -2.35 0.66 21.29
CA MET A 62 -2.22 -0.59 20.55
C MET A 62 -1.60 -1.68 21.43
N THR A 63 -2.03 -2.92 21.21
CA THR A 63 -1.35 -4.14 21.63
C THR A 63 -0.02 -4.31 20.88
N GLU A 64 0.82 -5.25 21.32
CA GLU A 64 2.10 -5.51 20.66
C GLU A 64 1.93 -6.05 19.23
N ASP A 65 0.89 -6.87 18.99
CA ASP A 65 0.61 -7.41 17.65
C ASP A 65 0.10 -6.32 16.69
N GLU A 66 -0.77 -5.43 17.17
CA GLU A 66 -1.22 -4.25 16.41
C GLU A 66 -0.07 -3.30 16.09
N LYS A 67 0.85 -3.09 17.05
CA LYS A 67 2.07 -2.31 16.81
C LYS A 67 2.97 -2.96 15.76
N ALA A 68 3.16 -4.28 15.83
CA ALA A 68 3.95 -4.99 14.83
C ALA A 68 3.32 -4.87 13.44
N TYR A 69 2.00 -5.08 13.36
CA TYR A 69 1.24 -4.93 12.12
C TYR A 69 1.33 -3.51 11.56
N ILE A 70 1.09 -2.46 12.36
CA ILE A 70 1.10 -1.08 11.84
C ILE A 70 2.51 -0.63 11.42
N ASN A 71 3.55 -1.09 12.13
CA ASN A 71 4.93 -0.79 11.78
C ASN A 71 5.30 -1.39 10.41
N GLU A 72 4.80 -2.58 10.12
CA GLU A 72 5.01 -3.23 8.83
C GLU A 72 4.14 -2.62 7.73
N ALA A 73 2.86 -2.38 8.03
CA ALA A 73 1.88 -1.82 7.10
C ALA A 73 2.17 -0.36 6.71
N LEU A 74 2.91 0.38 7.54
CA LEU A 74 3.32 1.77 7.28
C LEU A 74 4.86 1.91 7.18
N ALA A 75 5.57 0.85 6.78
CA ALA A 75 7.04 0.85 6.77
C ALA A 75 7.67 1.77 5.70
N SER A 76 6.94 2.12 4.64
CA SER A 76 7.39 2.99 3.55
C SER A 76 6.25 3.84 3.00
N ASP A 77 6.55 4.92 2.28
CA ASP A 77 5.50 5.81 1.73
C ASP A 77 4.57 5.08 0.76
N GLU A 78 5.12 4.12 -0.01
CA GLU A 78 4.32 3.23 -0.85
C GLU A 78 3.35 2.39 -0.02
N LYS A 79 3.82 1.81 1.08
CA LYS A 79 2.95 1.02 1.97
C LYS A 79 1.89 1.86 2.67
N VAL A 80 2.21 3.10 3.05
CA VAL A 80 1.19 4.05 3.57
C VAL A 80 0.10 4.31 2.52
N ARG A 81 0.48 4.53 1.26
CA ARG A 81 -0.48 4.72 0.16
C ARG A 81 -1.32 3.47 -0.10
N LEU A 82 -0.70 2.30 -0.08
CA LEU A 82 -1.40 1.02 -0.27
C LEU A 82 -2.37 0.76 0.89
N PHE A 83 -1.96 1.02 2.14
CA PHE A 83 -2.84 0.93 3.30
C PHE A 83 -4.04 1.87 3.14
N HIS A 84 -3.79 3.13 2.79
CA HIS A 84 -4.84 4.13 2.62
C HIS A 84 -5.80 3.77 1.48
N LEU A 85 -5.27 3.34 0.33
CA LEU A 85 -6.11 2.88 -0.78
C LEU A 85 -7.02 1.73 -0.35
N LYS A 86 -6.42 0.66 0.17
CA LYS A 86 -7.12 -0.58 0.47
C LYS A 86 -8.15 -0.40 1.58
N TYR A 87 -7.74 0.13 2.73
CA TYR A 87 -8.59 0.10 3.92
C TYR A 87 -9.40 1.38 4.12
N CYS A 88 -9.01 2.51 3.52
CA CYS A 88 -9.67 3.79 3.72
C CYS A 88 -10.51 4.24 2.52
N LYS A 89 -10.10 3.88 1.29
CA LYS A 89 -10.87 4.22 0.07
C LYS A 89 -11.71 3.06 -0.42
N GLU A 90 -11.12 1.88 -0.52
CA GLU A 90 -11.81 0.68 -1.01
C GLU A 90 -12.63 0.00 0.09
N ASN A 91 -12.44 0.40 1.36
CA ASN A 91 -13.12 -0.15 2.53
C ASN A 91 -12.94 -1.68 2.66
N ASP A 92 -11.78 -2.19 2.25
CA ASP A 92 -11.43 -3.59 2.49
C ASP A 92 -11.37 -3.88 3.99
N TYR A 93 -11.62 -5.14 4.34
CA TYR A 93 -11.54 -5.59 5.72
C TYR A 93 -10.08 -5.62 6.22
N ASN A 94 -9.83 -4.96 7.36
CA ASN A 94 -8.57 -5.01 8.09
C ASN A 94 -8.74 -5.87 9.35
N LEU A 95 -7.87 -6.88 9.48
CA LEU A 95 -7.92 -7.85 10.58
C LEU A 95 -7.54 -7.26 11.95
N TYR A 96 -6.74 -6.20 11.97
CA TYR A 96 -6.17 -5.62 13.19
C TYR A 96 -6.90 -4.35 13.64
N PHE A 97 -7.36 -3.53 12.70
CA PHE A 97 -7.99 -2.26 13.01
C PHE A 97 -9.36 -2.14 12.35
N TYR A 98 -10.35 -1.69 13.11
CA TYR A 98 -11.72 -1.47 12.65
C TYR A 98 -12.37 -0.34 13.44
N GLY A 99 -13.54 0.13 12.99
CA GLY A 99 -14.31 1.16 13.69
C GLY A 99 -13.54 2.48 13.84
N SER A 100 -13.58 3.06 15.03
CA SER A 100 -12.96 4.36 15.32
C SER A 100 -11.46 4.37 15.03
N ASP A 101 -10.75 3.30 15.39
CA ASP A 101 -9.29 3.27 15.30
C ASP A 101 -8.86 3.22 13.84
N LEU A 102 -9.55 2.44 13.01
CA LEU A 102 -9.29 2.43 11.56
C LEU A 102 -9.58 3.80 10.94
N ILE A 103 -10.67 4.47 11.33
CA ILE A 103 -11.00 5.82 10.85
C ILE A 103 -9.88 6.80 11.19
N THR A 104 -9.40 6.80 12.44
CA THR A 104 -8.30 7.66 12.88
C THR A 104 -6.99 7.35 12.12
N ILE A 105 -6.65 6.08 11.92
CA ILE A 105 -5.48 5.70 11.13
C ILE A 105 -5.63 6.19 9.67
N CYS A 106 -6.83 6.10 9.10
CA CYS A 106 -7.11 6.56 7.75
C CYS A 106 -6.96 8.07 7.58
N GLU A 107 -7.43 8.86 8.55
CA GLU A 107 -7.23 10.31 8.57
C GLU A 107 -5.75 10.67 8.64
N ILE A 108 -5.00 10.02 9.53
CA ILE A 108 -3.56 10.23 9.70
C ILE A 108 -2.80 9.83 8.43
N ALA A 109 -3.15 8.69 7.81
CA ALA A 109 -2.52 8.25 6.58
C ALA A 109 -2.77 9.22 5.43
N SER A 110 -3.99 9.76 5.31
CA SER A 110 -4.33 10.78 4.31
C SER A 110 -3.50 12.06 4.51
N GLN A 111 -3.42 12.57 5.75
CA GLN A 111 -2.64 13.77 6.07
C GLN A 111 -1.15 13.56 5.79
N ALA A 112 -0.59 12.42 6.22
CA ALA A 112 0.82 12.11 5.99
C ALA A 112 1.18 12.01 4.50
N ILE A 113 0.26 11.53 3.67
CA ILE A 113 0.44 11.50 2.21
C ILE A 113 0.47 12.93 1.63
N GLN A 114 -0.48 13.79 2.04
CA GLN A 114 -0.56 15.18 1.58
C GLN A 114 0.69 15.97 1.98
N GLU A 115 1.10 15.89 3.25
CA GLU A 115 2.29 16.56 3.76
C GLU A 115 3.57 16.12 3.03
N ALA A 116 3.69 14.82 2.70
CA ALA A 116 4.84 14.31 1.95
C ALA A 116 4.86 14.77 0.48
N GLU A 117 3.69 15.05 -0.10
CA GLU A 117 3.55 15.60 -1.46
C GLU A 117 3.73 17.13 -1.50
N GLY A 118 3.76 17.79 -0.34
CA GLY A 118 3.77 19.25 -0.23
C GLY A 118 2.43 19.89 -0.59
N LEU A 119 1.32 19.16 -0.36
CA LEU A 119 -0.06 19.55 -0.62
C LEU A 119 -0.81 19.91 0.68
#